data_AF-A0A2Y9KR22-F1
#
_entry.id   AF-A0A2Y9KR22-F1
#
_cell.length_a   1.000
_cell.length_b   1.000
_cell.length_c   1.000
_cell.angle_alpha   90.00
_cell.angle_beta   90.00
_cell.angle_gamma   90.00
#
_symmetry.space_group_name_H-M   'P 1'
#
loop_
_entity.id
_entity.type
_entity.pdbx_description
1 polymer ?
#
loop_
_entity_poly.entity_id
_entity_poly.type
_entity_poly.pdbx_seq_one_letter_code
_entity_poly.pdbx_strand_id
1 'polypeptide(L)'
;MPHSTNKELIVGIMVGTTGISLLLLWYHKVRKSRTTLNLPKFLSLGNKFDSMTFQDEMYNGQETAAIFQRRQLQILEKLNELLVNMEELKEEIRVLKETIPKLEEYIQGELGGRITVHKISPQHRARKRRLATVQSSGTSNSSEEAESEGGYITANTDTEEQNFPVTKAFNTHIEELNLDVLLQKADNLRMNECSKLESFELLCDHKEKFRDEIEFIWRLARAYGDMYELSTNAEEKKHYANIGKTLGERAITRAPTNGHCHLWYAVLCGYVSEFEGLQNKINYGHRFKEHLDKAIQFLPEEPFLYYLKGRYCYTVSKLSWIEKKMAATLFGKIPSSTVEEALQNFLKVEELHPGFSKSNYLFLAKCYIDLEQTDNAVKFCNLAVLLPCVTQEDTDAQREVKKITSSLKR
;
A
#
# COMPACT_ATOMS: atom_id res chain seq x y z
N MET A 1 19.03 -37.76 -8.91
CA MET A 1 18.31 -37.38 -10.13
C MET A 1 17.46 -36.16 -9.84
N PRO A 2 17.78 -34.98 -10.39
CA PRO A 2 17.02 -33.76 -10.22
C PRO A 2 16.27 -33.38 -11.51
N HIS A 3 14.98 -33.05 -11.39
CA HIS A 3 14.12 -32.25 -12.29
C HIS A 3 12.73 -32.24 -11.62
N SER A 4 11.97 -31.16 -11.49
CA SER A 4 11.92 -29.94 -12.29
C SER A 4 11.62 -28.70 -11.43
N THR A 5 12.40 -27.66 -11.72
CA THR A 5 12.19 -26.24 -11.47
C THR A 5 10.99 -25.72 -12.26
N ASN A 6 10.08 -25.00 -11.60
CA ASN A 6 9.32 -23.86 -12.13
C ASN A 6 8.29 -23.39 -11.08
N LYS A 7 8.63 -22.39 -10.26
CA LYS A 7 7.78 -21.26 -9.81
C LYS A 7 8.66 -20.12 -9.28
N GLU A 8 9.65 -19.69 -10.07
CA GLU A 8 10.18 -18.32 -10.00
C GLU A 8 9.26 -17.46 -10.88
N LEU A 9 8.17 -16.93 -10.31
CA LEU A 9 7.32 -15.93 -10.97
C LEU A 9 6.32 -15.28 -10.00
N ILE A 10 6.79 -14.82 -8.83
CA ILE A 10 6.09 -13.79 -8.03
C ILE A 10 7.15 -12.90 -7.37
N VAL A 11 7.85 -12.10 -8.19
CA VAL A 11 8.62 -10.93 -7.73
C VAL A 11 8.43 -9.84 -8.78
N GLY A 12 7.80 -8.73 -8.37
CA GLY A 12 7.48 -7.56 -9.19
C GLY A 12 6.03 -7.18 -8.92
N ILE A 13 5.71 -6.09 -8.23
CA ILE A 13 6.09 -4.72 -8.53
C ILE A 13 6.22 -3.94 -7.21
N MET A 14 7.45 -3.67 -6.74
CA MET A 14 7.71 -2.61 -5.74
C MET A 14 9.15 -2.08 -5.76
N VAL A 15 9.77 -2.02 -6.94
CA VAL A 15 11.03 -1.30 -7.14
C VAL A 15 10.91 -0.55 -8.47
N GLY A 16 10.76 0.77 -8.45
CA GLY A 16 10.64 1.48 -9.73
C GLY A 16 10.35 2.98 -9.80
N THR A 17 10.62 3.81 -8.79
CA THR A 17 10.74 5.28 -9.02
C THR A 17 11.93 5.93 -8.29
N THR A 18 12.43 5.30 -7.22
CA THR A 18 13.66 5.74 -6.54
C THR A 18 14.93 5.36 -7.30
N GLY A 19 14.92 4.29 -8.11
CA GLY A 19 16.07 3.91 -8.94
C GLY A 19 16.38 4.87 -10.09
N ILE A 20 15.34 5.45 -10.71
CA ILE A 20 15.49 6.39 -11.84
C ILE A 20 15.92 7.78 -11.33
N SER A 21 15.41 8.19 -10.17
CA SER A 21 15.80 9.47 -9.54
C SER A 21 17.25 9.45 -9.01
N LEU A 22 17.72 8.32 -8.47
CA LEU A 22 19.11 8.15 -8.06
C LEU A 22 20.07 8.04 -9.26
N LEU A 23 19.65 7.41 -10.36
CA LEU A 23 20.42 7.38 -11.60
C LEU A 23 20.52 8.78 -12.24
N LEU A 24 19.45 9.59 -12.21
CA LEU A 24 19.47 10.98 -12.69
C LEU A 24 20.32 11.89 -11.78
N LEU A 25 20.27 11.72 -10.46
CA LEU A 25 21.11 12.46 -9.51
C LEU A 25 22.58 12.05 -9.61
N TRP A 26 22.88 10.77 -9.82
CA TRP A 26 24.23 10.28 -10.07
C TRP A 26 24.75 10.75 -11.45
N TYR A 27 23.89 10.73 -12.48
CA TYR A 27 24.18 11.27 -13.82
C TYR A 27 24.43 12.79 -13.81
N HIS A 28 23.68 13.57 -13.03
CA HIS A 28 23.90 15.01 -12.87
C HIS A 28 25.14 15.35 -12.02
N LYS A 29 25.48 14.53 -11.01
CA LYS A 29 26.65 14.74 -10.15
C LYS A 29 27.96 14.35 -10.83
N VAL A 30 27.94 13.39 -11.77
CA VAL A 30 29.10 13.00 -12.59
C VAL A 30 29.32 13.95 -13.79
N ARG A 31 28.33 14.75 -14.18
CA ARG A 31 28.41 15.67 -15.34
C ARG A 31 28.94 17.09 -15.04
N LYS A 32 29.53 17.34 -13.86
CA LYS A 32 30.35 18.58 -13.69
C LYS A 32 31.76 18.40 -14.26
N SER A 33 31.85 18.25 -15.58
CA SER A 33 32.96 18.79 -16.38
C SER A 33 32.59 18.78 -17.87
N ARG A 34 32.44 19.99 -18.43
CA ARG A 34 32.31 20.32 -19.86
C ARG A 34 31.10 19.74 -20.62
N THR A 35 30.13 20.62 -20.91
CA THR A 35 29.64 21.01 -22.25
C THR A 35 28.20 21.50 -22.13
N THR A 36 27.97 22.76 -22.52
CA THR A 36 26.69 23.48 -22.53
C THR A 36 25.71 22.89 -23.54
N LEU A 37 24.53 22.47 -23.07
CA LEU A 37 23.35 22.21 -23.90
C LEU A 37 22.23 23.10 -23.36
N ASN A 38 21.76 24.04 -24.19
CA ASN A 38 20.65 24.93 -23.87
C ASN A 38 19.35 24.12 -23.79
N LEU A 39 18.71 24.13 -22.63
CA LEU A 39 17.34 23.64 -22.45
C LEU A 39 16.39 24.85 -22.54
N PRO A 40 15.28 24.78 -23.29
CA PRO A 40 14.30 25.87 -23.34
C PRO A 40 13.62 26.05 -21.97
N LYS A 41 13.57 27.31 -21.51
CA LYS A 41 12.83 27.75 -20.33
C LYS A 41 11.33 27.50 -20.52
N PHE A 42 10.76 26.55 -19.79
CA PHE A 42 9.33 26.54 -19.46
C PHE A 42 9.15 26.33 -17.97
N LEU A 43 9.36 27.40 -17.21
CA LEU A 43 8.89 27.56 -15.83
C LEU A 43 8.57 29.05 -15.62
N SER A 44 7.35 29.47 -15.95
CA SER A 44 6.67 30.59 -15.27
C SER A 44 5.26 30.79 -15.81
N LEU A 45 4.25 30.49 -14.99
CA LEU A 45 2.98 31.21 -14.78
C LEU A 45 2.08 30.24 -14.01
N GLY A 46 1.48 30.54 -12.86
CA GLY A 46 1.35 31.77 -12.10
C GLY A 46 0.16 31.55 -11.17
N ASN A 47 0.39 31.68 -9.85
CA ASN A 47 -0.66 31.67 -8.84
C ASN A 47 -1.65 32.82 -9.06
N LYS A 48 -2.95 32.50 -9.14
CA LYS A 48 -4.14 33.35 -8.96
C LYS A 48 -5.35 32.44 -9.26
N PHE A 49 -6.39 32.27 -8.45
CA PHE A 49 -7.14 33.23 -7.66
C PHE A 49 -8.01 32.51 -6.60
N ASP A 50 -8.57 33.34 -5.73
CA ASP A 50 -9.19 33.10 -4.44
C ASP A 50 -10.52 32.31 -4.37
N SER A 51 -10.81 31.97 -3.12
CA SER A 51 -12.09 31.59 -2.51
C SER A 51 -13.36 32.24 -3.09
N MET A 52 -14.47 31.50 -3.11
CA MET A 52 -15.76 32.07 -2.70
C MET A 52 -16.77 30.99 -2.27
N THR A 53 -17.20 31.15 -1.03
CA THR A 53 -18.37 30.72 -0.25
C THR A 53 -19.51 29.96 -0.96
N PHE A 54 -19.94 28.85 -0.36
CA PHE A 54 -21.26 28.25 -0.55
C PHE A 54 -22.29 29.03 0.25
N GLN A 55 -23.39 29.44 -0.40
CA GLN A 55 -24.68 29.58 0.26
C GLN A 55 -25.73 28.80 -0.52
N ASP A 56 -26.52 28.08 0.27
CA ASP A 56 -27.64 27.24 -0.08
C ASP A 56 -28.91 28.08 0.06
N GLU A 57 -29.76 28.16 -0.97
CA GLU A 57 -31.18 28.47 -0.78
C GLU A 57 -32.06 28.04 -1.98
N MET A 58 -33.26 27.60 -1.58
CA MET A 58 -34.37 26.88 -2.24
C MET A 58 -34.83 27.18 -3.68
N TYR A 59 -35.07 26.08 -4.40
CA TYR A 59 -36.09 25.74 -5.42
C TYR A 59 -36.75 26.83 -6.30
N ASN A 60 -36.40 26.83 -7.59
CA ASN A 60 -37.32 27.15 -8.68
C ASN A 60 -37.05 26.30 -9.95
N GLY A 61 -38.09 25.88 -10.68
CA GLY A 61 -38.02 24.87 -11.76
C GLY A 61 -37.20 25.25 -13.01
N GLN A 62 -36.71 26.49 -13.10
CA GLN A 62 -35.80 26.97 -14.14
C GLN A 62 -34.31 26.75 -13.76
N GLU A 63 -34.04 26.54 -12.47
CA GLU A 63 -32.70 26.41 -11.91
C GLU A 63 -32.16 24.98 -12.06
N THR A 64 -33.04 23.98 -12.12
CA THR A 64 -32.66 22.58 -12.41
C THR A 64 -32.04 22.41 -13.79
N ALA A 65 -32.51 23.14 -14.79
CA ALA A 65 -31.90 23.16 -16.13
C ALA A 65 -30.52 23.83 -16.12
N ALA A 66 -30.36 24.93 -15.38
CA ALA A 66 -29.08 25.61 -15.20
C ALA A 66 -28.08 24.77 -14.39
N ILE A 67 -28.54 24.06 -13.35
CA ILE A 67 -27.74 23.11 -12.56
C ILE A 67 -27.31 21.93 -13.43
N PHE A 68 -28.20 21.43 -14.30
CA PHE A 68 -27.87 20.35 -15.22
C PHE A 68 -26.84 20.78 -16.26
N GLN A 69 -27.00 21.96 -16.86
CA GLN A 69 -26.01 22.53 -17.78
C GLN A 69 -24.66 22.77 -17.09
N ARG A 70 -24.66 23.25 -15.83
CA ARG A 70 -23.44 23.44 -15.05
C ARG A 70 -22.74 22.11 -14.72
N ARG A 71 -23.50 21.07 -14.39
CA ARG A 71 -22.97 19.70 -14.20
C ARG A 71 -22.40 19.15 -15.51
N GLN A 72 -23.06 19.38 -16.64
CA GLN A 72 -22.53 18.97 -17.95
C GLN A 72 -21.23 19.71 -18.29
N LEU A 73 -21.14 21.00 -17.98
CA LEU A 73 -19.92 21.78 -18.17
C LEU A 73 -18.78 21.26 -17.29
N GLN A 74 -19.05 20.92 -16.03
CA GLN A 74 -18.07 20.32 -15.12
C GLN A 74 -17.61 18.94 -15.58
N ILE A 75 -18.50 18.12 -16.13
CA ILE A 75 -18.14 16.83 -16.72
C ILE A 75 -17.25 17.05 -17.94
N LEU A 76 -17.59 18.00 -18.80
CA LEU A 76 -16.79 18.33 -19.99
C LEU A 76 -15.39 18.84 -19.61
N GLU A 77 -15.28 19.67 -18.58
CA GLU A 77 -14.01 20.19 -18.09
C GLU A 77 -13.13 19.06 -17.51
N LYS A 78 -13.73 18.15 -16.73
CA LYS A 78 -13.04 16.94 -16.24
C LYS A 78 -12.62 16.00 -17.37
N LEU A 79 -13.43 15.83 -18.41
CA LEU A 79 -13.07 15.02 -19.58
C LEU A 79 -11.90 15.65 -20.35
N ASN A 80 -11.88 16.97 -20.46
CA ASN A 80 -10.80 17.70 -21.13
C ASN A 80 -9.49 17.59 -20.35
N GLU A 81 -9.56 17.68 -19.02
CA GLU A 81 -8.41 17.46 -18.14
C GLU A 81 -7.89 16.01 -18.24
N LEU A 82 -8.80 15.02 -18.31
CA LEU A 82 -8.43 13.62 -18.49
C LEU A 82 -7.75 13.39 -19.86
N LEU A 83 -8.22 14.08 -20.90
CA LEU A 83 -7.63 14.03 -22.23
C LEU A 83 -6.22 14.61 -22.24
N VAL A 84 -5.99 15.74 -21.57
CA VAL A 84 -4.66 16.34 -21.41
C VAL A 84 -3.71 15.36 -20.68
N ASN A 85 -4.17 14.76 -19.58
CA ASN A 85 -3.37 13.78 -18.84
C ASN A 85 -3.04 12.53 -19.69
N MET A 86 -3.99 12.08 -20.53
CA MET A 86 -3.75 10.95 -21.44
C MET A 86 -2.71 11.29 -22.52
N GLU A 87 -2.72 12.52 -23.04
CA GLU A 87 -1.75 12.94 -24.05
C GLU A 87 -0.35 13.14 -23.43
N GLU A 88 -0.27 13.65 -22.20
CA GLU A 88 0.99 13.72 -21.43
C GLU A 88 1.56 12.32 -21.15
N LEU A 89 0.72 11.38 -20.69
CA LEU A 89 1.13 10.00 -20.45
C LEU A 89 1.61 9.32 -21.74
N LYS A 90 0.95 9.58 -22.86
CA LYS A 90 1.33 9.07 -24.18
C LYS A 90 2.69 9.63 -24.62
N GLU A 91 2.98 10.89 -24.30
CA GLU A 91 4.26 11.51 -24.56
C GLU A 91 5.38 10.89 -23.70
N GLU A 92 5.12 10.65 -22.41
CA GLU A 92 6.05 9.95 -21.53
C GLU A 92 6.36 8.53 -22.02
N ILE A 93 5.32 7.78 -22.44
CA ILE A 93 5.49 6.45 -23.04
C ILE A 93 6.31 6.52 -24.33
N ARG A 94 6.11 7.55 -25.16
CA ARG A 94 6.88 7.76 -26.39
C ARG A 94 8.35 7.99 -26.08
N VAL A 95 8.66 8.87 -25.12
CA VAL A 95 10.03 9.13 -24.67
C VAL A 95 10.66 7.86 -24.10
N LEU A 96 9.93 7.09 -23.32
CA LEU A 96 10.42 5.82 -22.77
C LEU A 96 10.73 4.81 -23.89
N LYS A 97 9.86 4.71 -24.89
CA LYS A 97 10.05 3.85 -26.07
C LYS A 97 11.25 4.26 -26.92
N GLU A 98 11.60 5.54 -26.95
CA GLU A 98 12.80 6.03 -27.65
C GLU A 98 14.09 5.87 -26.83
N THR A 99 14.00 5.91 -25.51
CA THR A 99 15.17 5.88 -24.61
C THR A 99 15.60 4.47 -24.24
N ILE A 100 14.67 3.51 -24.14
CA ILE A 100 14.99 2.09 -23.89
C ILE A 100 15.95 1.51 -24.95
N PRO A 101 15.72 1.67 -26.28
CA PRO A 101 16.64 1.15 -27.29
C PRO A 101 18.02 1.80 -27.24
N LYS A 102 18.10 3.11 -26.94
CA LYS A 102 19.37 3.84 -26.80
C LYS A 102 20.16 3.35 -25.59
N LEU A 103 19.47 2.96 -24.51
CA LEU A 103 20.08 2.38 -23.33
C LEU A 103 20.55 0.94 -23.61
N GLU A 104 19.77 0.16 -24.36
CA GLU A 104 20.15 -1.18 -24.81
C GLU A 104 21.38 -1.17 -25.72
N GLU A 105 21.47 -0.21 -26.65
CA GLU A 105 22.64 0.02 -27.51
C GLU A 105 23.87 0.45 -26.69
N TYR A 106 23.69 1.29 -25.66
CA TYR A 106 24.77 1.71 -24.77
C TYR A 106 25.31 0.55 -23.91
N ILE A 107 24.42 -0.30 -23.38
CA ILE A 107 24.77 -1.50 -22.62
C ILE A 107 25.48 -2.53 -23.52
N GLN A 108 25.01 -2.71 -24.77
CA GLN A 108 25.69 -3.54 -25.77
C GLN A 108 27.05 -2.96 -26.17
N GLY A 109 27.22 -1.64 -26.20
CA GLY A 109 28.50 -0.96 -26.44
C GLY A 109 29.51 -1.15 -25.30
N GLU A 110 29.07 -1.07 -24.05
CA GLU A 110 29.92 -1.34 -22.86
C GLU A 110 30.28 -2.82 -22.72
N LEU A 111 29.34 -3.74 -23.00
CA LEU A 111 29.58 -5.18 -22.98
C LEU A 111 30.34 -5.67 -24.22
N GLY A 112 30.22 -4.99 -25.36
CA GLY A 112 30.95 -5.29 -26.60
C GLY A 112 32.46 -4.98 -26.52
N GLY A 113 32.88 -4.14 -25.57
CA GLY A 113 34.29 -3.90 -25.25
C GLY A 113 34.96 -5.02 -24.42
N ARG A 114 34.17 -5.95 -23.87
CA ARG A 114 34.65 -7.11 -23.11
C ARG A 114 33.82 -8.34 -23.46
N ILE A 115 34.12 -8.96 -24.59
CA ILE A 115 34.17 -10.41 -24.85
C ILE A 115 34.31 -10.56 -26.37
N THR A 116 35.54 -10.69 -26.84
CA THR A 116 35.78 -11.54 -28.00
C THR A 116 35.67 -12.97 -27.50
N VAL A 117 34.77 -13.78 -28.08
CA VAL A 117 34.96 -15.19 -28.44
C VAL A 117 33.63 -15.78 -28.99
N HIS A 118 33.68 -15.97 -30.31
CA HIS A 118 33.04 -17.00 -31.13
C HIS A 118 31.51 -17.21 -31.13
N LYS A 119 30.89 -16.57 -32.14
CA LYS A 119 29.82 -17.19 -32.94
C LYS A 119 30.33 -18.47 -33.61
N ILE A 120 29.73 -19.62 -33.30
CA ILE A 120 29.76 -20.79 -34.18
C ILE A 120 28.34 -21.39 -34.23
N SER A 121 27.65 -21.10 -35.33
CA SER A 121 26.60 -21.97 -35.89
C SER A 121 27.28 -23.18 -36.52
N PRO A 122 26.69 -24.39 -36.44
CA PRO A 122 26.59 -25.15 -37.67
C PRO A 122 25.26 -25.90 -37.83
N GLN A 123 24.63 -25.65 -38.98
CA GLN A 123 23.69 -26.55 -39.60
C GLN A 123 24.40 -27.76 -40.24
N HIS A 124 23.66 -28.88 -40.26
CA HIS A 124 23.78 -30.09 -41.10
C HIS A 124 24.92 -31.11 -40.86
N ARG A 125 24.54 -32.30 -40.36
CA ARG A 125 24.85 -33.58 -41.04
C ARG A 125 23.90 -34.71 -40.64
N ALA A 126 23.38 -35.39 -41.66
CA ALA A 126 22.45 -36.51 -41.60
C ALA A 126 23.08 -37.83 -41.08
N ARG A 127 22.33 -38.62 -40.30
CA ARG A 127 22.45 -40.10 -40.30
C ARG A 127 21.17 -40.83 -39.85
N LYS A 128 20.45 -41.30 -40.87
CA LYS A 128 19.61 -42.51 -40.99
C LYS A 128 19.66 -43.52 -39.81
N ARG A 129 18.49 -43.80 -39.18
CA ARG A 129 18.07 -45.15 -38.74
C ARG A 129 16.54 -45.26 -38.74
N ARG A 130 16.07 -46.46 -39.07
CA ARG A 130 14.76 -46.84 -39.66
C ARG A 130 13.59 -46.97 -38.65
N LEU A 131 12.39 -46.70 -39.18
CA LEU A 131 11.05 -47.27 -38.99
C LEU A 131 10.64 -47.95 -37.67
N ALA A 132 9.49 -47.52 -37.14
CA ALA A 132 8.28 -48.36 -37.08
C ALA A 132 6.99 -47.50 -37.19
N THR A 133 6.07 -48.02 -38.00
CA THR A 133 4.78 -47.50 -38.47
C THR A 133 3.67 -47.59 -37.40
N VAL A 134 2.76 -46.61 -37.30
CA VAL A 134 1.28 -46.78 -37.28
C VAL A 134 0.61 -45.46 -37.73
N GLN A 135 -0.39 -45.59 -38.60
CA GLN A 135 -1.21 -44.55 -39.26
C GLN A 135 -2.48 -44.19 -38.45
N SER A 136 -2.98 -42.95 -38.61
CA SER A 136 -4.38 -42.59 -38.97
C SER A 136 -4.56 -41.07 -38.73
N SER A 137 -4.56 -40.19 -39.74
CA SER A 137 -5.61 -39.83 -40.72
C SER A 137 -6.66 -38.81 -40.22
N GLY A 138 -6.77 -37.69 -40.95
CA GLY A 138 -7.91 -36.77 -41.01
C GLY A 138 -7.86 -35.59 -40.01
N THR A 139 -8.17 -34.34 -40.32
CA THR A 139 -8.62 -33.65 -41.54
C THR A 139 -8.56 -32.14 -41.22
N SER A 140 -8.34 -31.34 -42.25
CA SER A 140 -8.16 -29.89 -42.26
C SER A 140 -9.40 -29.06 -41.87
N ASN A 141 -9.15 -27.75 -41.67
CA ASN A 141 -9.98 -26.54 -41.93
C ASN A 141 -10.27 -25.70 -40.66
N SER A 142 -9.81 -24.42 -40.59
CA SER A 142 -10.45 -23.17 -41.11
C SER A 142 -11.56 -22.68 -40.16
N SER A 143 -11.86 -21.42 -39.86
CA SER A 143 -11.34 -20.05 -40.03
C SER A 143 -12.31 -19.13 -39.23
N GLU A 144 -11.91 -17.88 -38.99
CA GLU A 144 -12.76 -16.67 -38.79
C GLU A 144 -13.43 -16.35 -37.43
N GLU A 145 -12.93 -15.25 -36.83
CA GLU A 145 -13.60 -14.00 -36.43
C GLU A 145 -15.07 -14.01 -35.98
N ALA A 146 -15.33 -13.46 -34.78
CA ALA A 146 -16.57 -12.74 -34.48
C ALA A 146 -16.39 -11.80 -33.27
N GLU A 147 -16.67 -10.53 -33.52
CA GLU A 147 -16.84 -9.43 -32.58
C GLU A 147 -17.93 -9.75 -31.54
N SER A 148 -17.78 -9.27 -30.30
CA SER A 148 -18.94 -9.12 -29.41
C SER A 148 -18.77 -7.93 -28.47
N GLU A 149 -19.67 -6.97 -28.71
CA GLU A 149 -19.87 -5.71 -28.02
C GLU A 149 -20.18 -5.88 -26.53
N GLY A 150 -19.88 -4.82 -25.78
CA GLY A 150 -20.15 -4.68 -24.37
C GLY A 150 -21.63 -4.91 -24.00
N GLY A 151 -21.81 -5.82 -23.05
CA GLY A 151 -23.04 -5.96 -22.27
C GLY A 151 -22.83 -5.41 -20.86
N TYR A 152 -23.59 -4.37 -20.53
CA TYR A 152 -23.80 -3.92 -19.16
C TYR A 152 -24.62 -5.00 -18.43
N ILE A 153 -24.12 -5.49 -17.30
CA ILE A 153 -24.93 -6.30 -16.36
C ILE A 153 -24.94 -5.58 -15.01
N THR A 154 -25.99 -4.79 -14.81
CA THR A 154 -26.62 -4.66 -13.50
C THR A 154 -27.30 -5.99 -13.19
N ALA A 155 -26.73 -6.76 -12.27
CA ALA A 155 -27.45 -7.81 -11.58
C ALA A 155 -26.87 -7.92 -10.17
N ASN A 156 -27.76 -7.76 -9.19
CA ASN A 156 -27.54 -8.20 -7.83
C ASN A 156 -27.12 -9.67 -7.87
N THR A 157 -25.87 -9.95 -7.58
CA THR A 157 -25.43 -11.30 -7.23
C THR A 157 -25.08 -11.26 -5.76
N ASP A 158 -25.96 -11.86 -4.96
CA ASP A 158 -25.63 -12.37 -3.64
C ASP A 158 -24.26 -13.03 -3.78
N THR A 159 -23.26 -12.39 -3.18
CA THR A 159 -21.91 -12.93 -3.18
C THR A 159 -21.98 -14.14 -2.27
N GLU A 160 -22.00 -15.33 -2.86
CA GLU A 160 -21.64 -16.54 -2.14
C GLU A 160 -20.29 -16.24 -1.47
N GLU A 161 -20.34 -16.05 -0.15
CA GLU A 161 -19.14 -15.97 0.66
C GLU A 161 -18.33 -17.22 0.34
N GLN A 162 -17.18 -17.04 -0.30
CA GLN A 162 -16.19 -18.10 -0.33
C GLN A 162 -15.87 -18.43 1.13
N ASN A 163 -16.38 -19.58 1.58
CA ASN A 163 -16.15 -20.13 2.91
C ASN A 163 -14.66 -20.42 3.06
N PHE A 164 -13.88 -19.40 3.42
CA PHE A 164 -12.64 -19.59 4.15
C PHE A 164 -13.02 -20.32 5.45
N PRO A 165 -12.25 -21.32 5.88
CA PRO A 165 -12.64 -22.18 7.00
C PRO A 165 -12.63 -21.38 8.30
N VAL A 166 -13.73 -20.69 8.60
CA VAL A 166 -14.00 -20.05 9.90
C VAL A 166 -15.16 -20.75 10.61
N THR A 167 -15.91 -21.63 9.94
CA THR A 167 -16.88 -22.52 10.59
C THR A 167 -16.32 -23.94 10.73
N LYS A 168 -15.17 -24.08 11.40
CA LYS A 168 -15.08 -25.24 12.30
C LYS A 168 -15.83 -24.78 13.54
N ALA A 169 -17.05 -25.29 13.73
CA ALA A 169 -17.71 -25.16 15.01
C ALA A 169 -16.78 -25.82 16.04
N PHE A 170 -16.00 -25.01 16.76
CA PHE A 170 -15.16 -25.47 17.85
C PHE A 170 -16.08 -25.76 19.04
N ASN A 171 -16.88 -26.81 18.90
CA ASN A 171 -17.62 -27.40 20.01
C ASN A 171 -16.64 -28.21 20.84
N THR A 172 -15.96 -27.53 21.75
CA THR A 172 -15.28 -28.13 22.90
C THR A 172 -15.48 -27.19 24.08
N HIS A 173 -16.53 -27.42 24.87
CA HIS A 173 -16.78 -26.81 26.19
C HIS A 173 -16.40 -25.31 26.29
N ILE A 174 -17.33 -24.41 25.91
CA ILE A 174 -17.16 -22.98 26.17
C ILE A 174 -17.08 -22.80 27.69
N GLU A 175 -15.88 -22.50 28.19
CA GLU A 175 -15.67 -22.12 29.58
C GLU A 175 -16.51 -20.86 29.84
N GLU A 176 -17.51 -20.92 30.72
CA GLU A 176 -18.35 -19.77 31.02
C GLU A 176 -17.54 -18.72 31.80
N LEU A 177 -16.82 -17.87 31.08
CA LEU A 177 -16.07 -16.77 31.67
C LEU A 177 -16.96 -15.54 31.85
N ASN A 178 -16.69 -14.81 32.94
CA ASN A 178 -17.12 -13.42 33.11
C ASN A 178 -16.35 -12.53 32.11
N LEU A 179 -16.98 -11.45 31.63
CA LEU A 179 -16.41 -10.52 30.67
C LEU A 179 -15.01 -10.06 31.08
N ASP A 180 -14.85 -9.50 32.28
CA ASP A 180 -13.55 -8.95 32.72
C ASP A 180 -12.42 -9.98 32.70
N VAL A 181 -12.70 -11.20 33.16
CA VAL A 181 -11.73 -12.31 33.18
C VAL A 181 -11.37 -12.72 31.76
N LEU A 182 -12.36 -12.79 30.87
CA LEU A 182 -12.14 -13.11 29.46
C LEU A 182 -11.30 -12.03 28.77
N LEU A 183 -11.61 -10.76 28.98
CA LEU A 183 -10.89 -9.64 28.37
C LEU A 183 -9.43 -9.62 28.84
N GLN A 184 -9.18 -9.82 30.15
CA GLN A 184 -7.83 -9.94 30.70
C GLN A 184 -7.07 -11.14 30.11
N LYS A 185 -7.71 -12.30 30.00
CA LYS A 185 -7.12 -13.50 29.39
C LYS A 185 -6.74 -13.24 27.93
N ALA A 186 -7.62 -12.63 27.14
CA ALA A 186 -7.35 -12.26 25.75
C ALA A 186 -6.21 -11.24 25.64
N ASP A 187 -6.23 -10.17 26.45
CA ASP A 187 -5.18 -9.14 26.45
C ASP A 187 -3.80 -9.74 26.80
N ASN A 188 -3.74 -10.68 27.76
CA ASN A 188 -2.50 -11.36 28.13
C ASN A 188 -1.98 -12.30 27.03
N LEU A 189 -2.86 -13.12 26.43
CA LEU A 189 -2.48 -14.02 25.35
C LEU A 189 -1.91 -13.26 24.15
N ARG A 190 -2.49 -12.09 23.82
CA ARG A 190 -2.06 -11.25 22.70
C ARG A 190 -0.63 -10.72 22.81
N MET A 191 -0.09 -10.58 24.03
CA MET A 191 1.26 -10.01 24.23
C MET A 191 2.38 -10.87 23.63
N ASN A 192 2.11 -12.15 23.37
CA ASN A 192 3.03 -13.06 22.71
C ASN A 192 2.56 -13.35 21.28
N GLU A 193 3.46 -13.18 20.31
CA GLU A 193 3.18 -13.40 18.90
C GLU A 193 2.61 -14.80 18.62
N CYS A 194 3.11 -15.83 19.31
CA CYS A 194 2.64 -17.21 19.14
C CYS A 194 1.23 -17.46 19.71
N SER A 195 0.77 -16.65 20.67
CA SER A 195 -0.52 -16.82 21.35
C SER A 195 -1.60 -15.86 20.83
N LYS A 196 -1.30 -15.03 19.82
CA LYS A 196 -2.29 -14.18 19.14
C LYS A 196 -3.45 -14.99 18.55
N LEU A 197 -3.17 -16.17 17.98
CA LEU A 197 -4.20 -17.07 17.46
C LEU A 197 -5.13 -17.57 18.59
N GLU A 198 -4.56 -18.00 19.71
CA GLU A 198 -5.32 -18.45 20.89
C GLU A 198 -6.20 -17.32 21.45
N SER A 199 -5.68 -16.07 21.47
CA SER A 199 -6.47 -14.89 21.83
C SER A 199 -7.63 -14.65 20.88
N PHE A 200 -7.43 -14.83 19.58
CA PHE A 200 -8.46 -14.64 18.56
C PHE A 200 -9.55 -15.71 18.67
N GLU A 201 -9.16 -16.99 18.85
CA GLU A 201 -10.07 -18.10 19.06
C GLU A 201 -10.94 -17.89 20.31
N LEU A 202 -10.31 -17.51 21.44
CA LEU A 202 -11.02 -17.21 22.70
C LEU A 202 -12.10 -16.13 22.52
N LEU A 203 -11.78 -15.06 21.78
CA LEU A 203 -12.74 -13.98 21.49
C LEU A 203 -13.83 -14.48 20.53
N CYS A 204 -13.50 -15.25 19.50
CA CYS A 204 -14.49 -15.80 18.58
C CYS A 204 -15.51 -16.71 19.28
N ASP A 205 -15.06 -17.56 20.20
CA ASP A 205 -15.91 -18.49 20.96
C ASP A 205 -16.97 -17.77 21.81
N HIS A 206 -16.71 -16.52 22.19
CA HIS A 206 -17.59 -15.72 23.05
C HIS A 206 -18.28 -14.57 22.30
N LYS A 207 -18.14 -14.50 20.97
CA LYS A 207 -18.63 -13.38 20.17
C LYS A 207 -20.13 -13.16 20.29
N GLU A 208 -20.92 -14.23 20.40
CA GLU A 208 -22.38 -14.14 20.50
C GLU A 208 -22.83 -13.64 21.88
N LYS A 209 -22.12 -14.06 22.94
CA LYS A 209 -22.42 -13.69 24.33
C LYS A 209 -22.15 -12.22 24.59
N PHE A 210 -21.05 -11.69 24.08
CA PHE A 210 -20.59 -10.32 24.34
C PHE A 210 -20.67 -9.41 23.10
N ARG A 211 -21.53 -9.75 22.14
CA ARG A 211 -21.64 -9.05 20.84
C ARG A 211 -21.93 -7.55 20.97
N ASP A 212 -22.55 -7.15 22.08
CA ASP A 212 -22.99 -5.79 22.35
C ASP A 212 -22.07 -5.02 23.30
N GLU A 213 -21.09 -5.69 23.91
CA GLU A 213 -20.14 -5.10 24.85
C GLU A 213 -19.00 -4.37 24.12
N ILE A 214 -18.89 -3.06 24.30
CA ILE A 214 -17.92 -2.23 23.57
C ILE A 214 -16.49 -2.69 23.80
N GLU A 215 -16.15 -2.98 25.05
CA GLU A 215 -14.82 -3.45 25.46
C GLU A 215 -14.43 -4.77 24.83
N PHE A 216 -15.43 -5.61 24.51
CA PHE A 216 -15.23 -6.84 23.77
C PHE A 216 -15.09 -6.59 22.26
N ILE A 217 -15.97 -5.76 21.68
CA ILE A 217 -16.03 -5.55 20.23
C ILE A 217 -14.70 -4.97 19.70
N TRP A 218 -14.12 -3.98 20.37
CA TRP A 218 -12.87 -3.39 19.87
C TRP A 218 -11.69 -4.37 20.01
N ARG A 219 -11.68 -5.22 21.04
CA ARG A 219 -10.67 -6.28 21.20
C ARG A 219 -10.81 -7.37 20.14
N LEU A 220 -12.04 -7.72 19.77
CA LEU A 220 -12.29 -8.63 18.65
C LEU A 220 -11.84 -8.01 17.33
N ALA A 221 -12.17 -6.74 17.06
CA ALA A 221 -11.72 -6.01 15.88
C ALA A 221 -10.17 -5.97 15.79
N ARG A 222 -9.50 -5.71 16.91
CA ARG A 222 -8.05 -5.80 17.05
C ARG A 222 -7.53 -7.19 16.71
N ALA A 223 -8.14 -8.25 17.25
CA ALA A 223 -7.70 -9.62 17.00
C ALA A 223 -7.85 -10.03 15.52
N TYR A 224 -8.85 -9.50 14.82
CA TYR A 224 -8.92 -9.59 13.34
C TYR A 224 -7.73 -8.90 12.66
N GLY A 225 -7.28 -7.76 13.18
CA GLY A 225 -6.04 -7.10 12.74
C GLY A 225 -4.79 -7.95 12.99
N ASP A 226 -4.69 -8.58 14.16
CA ASP A 226 -3.61 -9.51 14.50
C ASP A 226 -3.59 -10.72 13.52
N MET A 227 -4.76 -11.27 13.18
CA MET A 227 -4.87 -12.34 12.18
C MET A 227 -4.47 -11.90 10.77
N TYR A 228 -4.81 -10.67 10.39
CA TYR A 228 -4.32 -10.07 9.13
C TYR A 228 -2.78 -10.02 9.09
N GLU A 229 -2.11 -9.68 10.20
CA GLU A 229 -0.65 -9.61 10.25
C GLU A 229 0.00 -10.99 10.18
N LEU A 230 -0.60 -12.00 10.82
CA LEU A 230 -0.13 -13.38 10.82
C LEU A 230 -0.37 -14.11 9.50
N SER A 231 -1.40 -13.74 8.74
CA SER A 231 -1.70 -14.36 7.44
C SER A 231 -0.62 -14.08 6.40
N THR A 232 -0.29 -15.09 5.60
CA THR A 232 0.59 -14.94 4.42
C THR A 232 -0.17 -14.88 3.11
N ASN A 233 -1.45 -15.29 3.12
CA ASN A 233 -2.32 -15.34 1.95
C ASN A 233 -3.07 -14.00 1.78
N ALA A 234 -3.13 -13.48 0.55
CA ALA A 234 -3.75 -12.19 0.25
C ALA A 234 -5.28 -12.19 0.43
N GLU A 235 -5.95 -13.27 0.03
CA GLU A 235 -7.38 -13.45 0.23
C GLU A 235 -7.75 -13.55 1.72
N GLU A 236 -6.97 -14.28 2.53
CA GLU A 236 -7.17 -14.36 3.99
C GLU A 236 -6.97 -12.99 4.65
N LYS A 237 -5.91 -12.27 4.28
CA LYS A 237 -5.69 -10.91 4.76
C LYS A 237 -6.87 -10.01 4.44
N LYS A 238 -7.35 -10.04 3.19
CA LYS A 238 -8.53 -9.27 2.78
C LYS A 238 -9.76 -9.66 3.60
N HIS A 239 -9.97 -10.95 3.86
CA HIS A 239 -11.08 -11.44 4.66
C HIS A 239 -11.04 -10.89 6.09
N TYR A 240 -9.92 -11.07 6.80
CA TYR A 240 -9.77 -10.59 8.18
C TYR A 240 -9.88 -9.07 8.29
N ALA A 241 -9.25 -8.32 7.37
CA ALA A 241 -9.31 -6.87 7.34
C ALA A 241 -10.74 -6.35 7.19
N ASN A 242 -11.54 -6.94 6.29
CA ASN A 242 -12.92 -6.52 6.06
C ASN A 242 -13.86 -6.81 7.24
N ILE A 243 -13.74 -7.99 7.87
CA ILE A 243 -14.54 -8.32 9.06
C ILE A 243 -14.16 -7.40 10.22
N GLY A 244 -12.85 -7.27 10.50
CA GLY A 244 -12.36 -6.39 11.55
C GLY A 244 -12.84 -4.95 11.35
N LYS A 245 -12.74 -4.41 10.12
CA LYS A 245 -13.22 -3.06 9.78
C LYS A 245 -14.72 -2.89 10.05
N THR A 246 -15.53 -3.89 9.73
CA THR A 246 -16.98 -3.87 9.99
C THR A 246 -17.29 -3.86 11.49
N LEU A 247 -16.56 -4.65 12.28
CA LEU A 247 -16.67 -4.63 13.74
C LEU A 247 -16.21 -3.29 14.33
N GLY A 248 -15.10 -2.74 13.84
CA GLY A 248 -14.60 -1.43 14.22
C GLY A 248 -15.61 -0.31 13.92
N GLU A 249 -16.25 -0.34 12.74
CA GLU A 249 -17.29 0.62 12.35
C GLU A 249 -18.51 0.55 13.27
N ARG A 250 -18.91 -0.66 13.67
CA ARG A 250 -19.96 -0.86 14.67
C ARG A 250 -19.55 -0.32 16.04
N ALA A 251 -18.30 -0.51 16.45
CA ALA A 251 -17.78 -0.04 17.73
C ALA A 251 -17.78 1.50 17.82
N ILE A 252 -17.26 2.20 16.82
CA ILE A 252 -17.23 3.68 16.79
C ILE A 252 -18.65 4.29 16.75
N THR A 253 -19.61 3.60 16.13
CA THR A 253 -20.99 4.08 16.03
C THR A 253 -21.67 4.06 17.40
N ARG A 254 -21.36 3.05 18.22
CA ARG A 254 -21.94 2.89 19.56
C ARG A 254 -21.18 3.64 20.65
N ALA A 255 -19.87 3.76 20.51
CA ALA A 255 -18.99 4.40 21.49
C ALA A 255 -18.07 5.44 20.80
N PRO A 256 -18.62 6.57 20.32
CA PRO A 256 -17.88 7.58 19.56
C PRO A 256 -16.82 8.35 20.38
N THR A 257 -16.79 8.15 21.70
CA THR A 257 -15.80 8.75 22.60
C THR A 257 -14.77 7.72 23.12
N ASN A 258 -14.83 6.47 22.66
CA ASN A 258 -13.87 5.44 23.06
C ASN A 258 -12.66 5.46 22.11
N GLY A 259 -11.50 5.85 22.64
CA GLY A 259 -10.27 5.97 21.85
C GLY A 259 -9.79 4.65 21.25
N HIS A 260 -10.00 3.50 21.90
CA HIS A 260 -9.61 2.20 21.37
C HIS A 260 -10.48 1.78 20.18
N CYS A 261 -11.78 2.10 20.20
CA CYS A 261 -12.66 1.91 19.05
C CYS A 261 -12.14 2.70 17.83
N HIS A 262 -11.79 3.97 18.04
CA HIS A 262 -11.22 4.82 17.00
C HIS A 262 -9.87 4.29 16.48
N LEU A 263 -8.98 3.87 17.38
CA LEU A 263 -7.66 3.32 17.05
C LEU A 263 -7.78 2.10 16.13
N TRP A 264 -8.52 1.07 16.56
CA TRP A 264 -8.57 -0.18 15.81
C TRP A 264 -9.37 -0.04 14.52
N TYR A 265 -10.41 0.80 14.49
CA TYR A 265 -11.08 1.12 13.23
C TYR A 265 -10.15 1.84 12.23
N ALA A 266 -9.31 2.77 12.69
CA ALA A 266 -8.32 3.42 11.84
C ALA A 266 -7.33 2.39 11.27
N VAL A 267 -6.73 1.55 12.11
CA VAL A 267 -5.80 0.49 11.69
C VAL A 267 -6.42 -0.41 10.62
N LEU A 268 -7.66 -0.87 10.85
CA LEU A 268 -8.37 -1.75 9.93
C LEU A 268 -8.75 -1.05 8.61
N CYS A 269 -9.04 0.25 8.62
CA CYS A 269 -9.16 1.03 7.37
C CYS A 269 -7.85 1.03 6.58
N GLY A 270 -6.72 1.13 7.27
CA GLY A 270 -5.39 1.01 6.66
C GLY A 270 -5.21 -0.34 5.96
N TYR A 271 -5.51 -1.45 6.64
CA TYR A 271 -5.39 -2.79 6.06
C TYR A 271 -6.34 -3.01 4.88
N VAL A 272 -7.61 -2.61 4.98
CA VAL A 272 -8.57 -2.73 3.87
C VAL A 272 -8.08 -1.94 2.64
N SER A 273 -7.46 -0.77 2.84
CA SER A 273 -6.98 0.08 1.74
C SER A 273 -5.93 -0.58 0.83
N GLU A 274 -5.24 -1.63 1.31
CA GLU A 274 -4.24 -2.37 0.52
C GLU A 274 -4.87 -3.24 -0.58
N PHE A 275 -6.14 -3.59 -0.43
CA PHE A 275 -6.87 -4.48 -1.35
C PHE A 275 -7.83 -3.72 -2.29
N GLU A 276 -7.72 -2.40 -2.30
CA GLU A 276 -8.70 -1.50 -2.89
C GLU A 276 -8.10 -0.67 -4.03
N GLY A 277 -8.95 -0.27 -4.97
CA GLY A 277 -8.56 0.63 -6.04
C GLY A 277 -8.14 2.01 -5.51
N LEU A 278 -7.40 2.78 -6.31
CA LEU A 278 -6.80 4.05 -5.90
C LEU A 278 -7.80 5.03 -5.25
N GLN A 279 -9.02 5.15 -5.80
CA GLN A 279 -10.07 5.99 -5.23
C GLN A 279 -10.46 5.56 -3.80
N ASN A 280 -10.71 4.27 -3.60
CA ASN A 280 -11.06 3.72 -2.29
C ASN A 280 -9.88 3.81 -1.32
N LYS A 281 -8.65 3.59 -1.79
CA LYS A 281 -7.43 3.76 -0.98
C LYS A 281 -7.30 5.18 -0.43
N ILE A 282 -7.55 6.20 -1.25
CA ILE A 282 -7.54 7.60 -0.78
C ILE A 282 -8.66 7.83 0.23
N ASN A 283 -9.87 7.29 -0.01
CA ASN A 283 -10.99 7.39 0.94
C ASN A 283 -10.69 6.74 2.29
N TYR A 284 -10.12 5.55 2.30
CA TYR A 284 -9.68 4.89 3.52
C TYR A 284 -8.52 5.64 4.19
N GLY A 285 -7.61 6.24 3.43
CA GLY A 285 -6.56 7.12 3.97
C GLY A 285 -7.12 8.36 4.68
N HIS A 286 -8.22 8.93 4.18
CA HIS A 286 -8.92 10.02 4.86
C HIS A 286 -9.59 9.56 6.16
N ARG A 287 -10.34 8.45 6.12
CA ARG A 287 -10.95 7.85 7.32
C ARG A 287 -9.92 7.45 8.37
N PHE A 288 -8.80 6.87 7.93
CA PHE A 288 -7.67 6.54 8.79
C PHE A 288 -7.20 7.77 9.56
N LYS A 289 -6.92 8.88 8.86
CA LYS A 289 -6.46 10.12 9.49
C LYS A 289 -7.48 10.66 10.49
N GLU A 290 -8.76 10.75 10.10
CA GLU A 290 -9.82 11.29 10.95
C GLU A 290 -9.94 10.50 12.27
N HIS A 291 -10.01 9.17 12.18
CA HIS A 291 -10.17 8.33 13.36
C HIS A 291 -8.88 8.24 14.18
N LEU A 292 -7.71 8.30 13.55
CA LEU A 292 -6.44 8.38 14.26
C LEU A 292 -6.32 9.68 15.08
N ASP A 293 -6.68 10.82 14.50
CA ASP A 293 -6.66 12.10 15.21
C ASP A 293 -7.65 12.11 16.39
N LYS A 294 -8.84 11.51 16.24
CA LYS A 294 -9.79 11.30 17.36
C LYS A 294 -9.22 10.36 18.43
N ALA A 295 -8.60 9.25 18.03
CA ALA A 295 -7.99 8.32 18.98
C ALA A 295 -6.89 9.00 19.81
N ILE A 296 -6.05 9.86 19.21
CA ILE A 296 -5.02 10.63 19.93
C ILE A 296 -5.62 11.61 20.93
N GLN A 297 -6.77 12.23 20.60
CA GLN A 297 -7.47 13.10 21.55
C GLN A 297 -7.94 12.34 22.79
N PHE A 298 -8.38 11.09 22.63
CA PHE A 298 -8.89 10.27 23.73
C PHE A 298 -7.81 9.47 24.46
N LEU A 299 -6.70 9.14 23.80
CA LEU A 299 -5.59 8.31 24.32
C LEU A 299 -4.24 8.99 24.07
N PRO A 300 -3.97 10.17 24.65
CA PRO A 300 -2.74 10.94 24.38
C PRO A 300 -1.45 10.28 24.90
N GLU A 301 -1.58 9.25 25.75
CA GLU A 301 -0.44 8.51 26.31
C GLU A 301 -0.14 7.21 25.53
N GLU A 302 -0.95 6.86 24.53
CA GLU A 302 -0.77 5.63 23.76
C GLU A 302 0.30 5.80 22.66
N PRO A 303 1.51 5.24 22.81
CA PRO A 303 2.62 5.43 21.87
C PRO A 303 2.30 4.90 20.47
N PHE A 304 1.48 3.84 20.36
CA PHE A 304 1.15 3.27 19.05
C PHE A 304 0.43 4.27 18.14
N LEU A 305 -0.36 5.19 18.70
CA LEU A 305 -1.05 6.22 17.91
C LEU A 305 -0.08 7.20 17.26
N TYR A 306 0.96 7.62 17.98
CA TYR A 306 1.99 8.49 17.43
C TYR A 306 2.86 7.76 16.41
N TYR A 307 3.12 6.46 16.60
CA TYR A 307 3.78 5.65 15.60
C TYR A 307 2.97 5.59 14.28
N LEU A 308 1.67 5.32 14.38
CA LEU A 308 0.77 5.32 13.23
C LEU A 308 0.69 6.70 12.55
N LYS A 309 0.67 7.78 13.34
CA LYS A 309 0.65 9.16 12.82
C LYS A 309 1.95 9.52 12.12
N GLY A 310 3.09 9.13 12.68
CA GLY A 310 4.39 9.28 12.04
C GLY A 310 4.44 8.56 10.69
N ARG A 311 3.96 7.31 10.63
CA ARG A 311 3.88 6.54 9.39
C ARG A 311 2.97 7.20 8.35
N TYR A 312 1.83 7.71 8.78
CA TYR A 312 0.92 8.46 7.93
C TYR A 312 1.60 9.71 7.36
N CYS A 313 2.18 10.56 8.22
CA CYS A 313 2.88 11.78 7.83
C CYS A 313 4.01 11.50 6.84
N TYR A 314 4.84 10.49 7.14
CA TYR A 314 5.93 10.07 6.26
C TYR A 314 5.38 9.65 4.89
N THR A 315 4.35 8.80 4.86
CA THR A 315 3.74 8.32 3.61
C THR A 315 3.15 9.48 2.79
N VAL A 316 2.39 10.38 3.42
CA VAL A 316 1.79 11.55 2.76
C VAL A 316 2.85 12.50 2.22
N SER A 317 3.96 12.70 2.94
CA SER A 317 5.08 13.53 2.47
C SER A 317 5.70 12.97 1.18
N LYS A 318 5.66 11.65 0.99
CA LYS A 318 6.22 10.92 -0.16
C LYS A 318 5.22 10.68 -1.30
N LEU A 319 3.95 11.08 -1.16
CA LEU A 319 2.96 10.94 -2.24
C LEU A 319 3.37 11.71 -3.49
N SER A 320 3.15 11.07 -4.64
CA SER A 320 3.33 11.65 -5.97
C SER A 320 2.33 12.79 -6.22
N TRP A 321 2.62 13.62 -7.23
CA TRP A 321 1.73 14.72 -7.63
C TRP A 321 0.34 14.21 -8.07
N ILE A 322 0.29 13.06 -8.76
CA ILE A 322 -0.96 12.43 -9.22
C ILE A 322 -1.83 12.00 -8.03
N GLU A 323 -1.25 11.32 -7.04
CA GLU A 323 -1.97 10.90 -5.83
C GLU A 323 -2.50 12.10 -5.04
N LYS A 324 -1.70 13.16 -4.92
CA LYS A 324 -2.09 14.43 -4.28
C LYS A 324 -3.28 15.09 -4.99
N LYS A 325 -3.27 15.11 -6.32
CA LYS A 325 -4.35 15.71 -7.14
C LYS A 325 -5.65 14.91 -7.05
N MET A 326 -5.58 13.58 -7.09
CA MET A 326 -6.76 12.74 -6.90
C MET A 326 -7.39 12.92 -5.52
N ALA A 327 -6.57 13.02 -4.48
CA ALA A 327 -7.07 13.30 -3.14
C ALA A 327 -7.76 14.66 -3.04
N ALA A 328 -7.25 15.68 -3.71
CA ALA A 328 -7.92 16.98 -3.82
C ALA A 328 -9.27 16.89 -4.53
N THR A 329 -9.38 16.11 -5.61
CA THR A 329 -10.65 15.94 -6.35
C THR A 329 -11.73 15.27 -5.51
N LEU A 330 -11.36 14.31 -4.65
CA LEU A 330 -12.30 13.56 -3.81
C LEU A 330 -12.67 14.29 -2.52
N PHE A 331 -11.72 15.03 -1.91
CA PHE A 331 -11.87 15.60 -0.56
C PHE A 331 -11.77 17.13 -0.52
N GLY A 332 -11.61 17.79 -1.66
CA GLY A 332 -11.49 19.25 -1.78
C GLY A 332 -10.18 19.84 -1.26
N LYS A 333 -9.32 19.06 -0.60
CA LYS A 333 -8.02 19.49 -0.07
C LYS A 333 -6.94 18.47 -0.41
N ILE A 334 -5.79 18.96 -0.86
CA ILE A 334 -4.60 18.13 -1.04
C ILE A 334 -4.10 17.70 0.34
N PRO A 335 -3.97 16.39 0.63
CA PRO A 335 -3.32 15.95 1.85
C PRO A 335 -1.85 16.35 1.78
N SER A 336 -1.43 17.16 2.74
CA SER A 336 -0.04 17.60 2.90
C SER A 336 0.47 17.17 4.26
N SER A 337 1.70 16.68 4.29
CA SER A 337 2.47 16.43 5.50
C SER A 337 3.95 16.50 5.17
N THR A 338 4.79 16.73 6.17
CA THR A 338 6.24 16.86 6.00
C THR A 338 7.00 15.75 6.69
N VAL A 339 8.27 15.59 6.31
CA VAL A 339 9.18 14.63 6.97
C VAL A 339 9.44 15.05 8.42
N GLU A 340 9.48 16.35 8.71
CA GLU A 340 9.62 16.88 10.06
C GLU A 340 8.42 16.51 10.93
N GLU A 341 7.20 16.62 10.42
CA GLU A 341 6.00 16.18 11.16
C GLU A 341 6.08 14.67 11.48
N ALA A 342 6.52 13.86 10.52
CA ALA A 342 6.72 12.43 10.75
C ALA A 342 7.76 12.17 11.85
N LEU A 343 8.91 12.85 11.74
CA LEU A 343 10.00 12.76 12.72
C LEU A 343 9.53 13.11 14.14
N GLN A 344 8.79 14.21 14.31
CA GLN A 344 8.30 14.63 15.63
C GLN A 344 7.35 13.58 16.25
N ASN A 345 6.49 12.95 15.44
CA ASN A 345 5.61 11.89 15.93
C ASN A 345 6.42 10.65 16.36
N PHE A 346 7.41 10.22 15.58
CA PHE A 346 8.26 9.08 15.97
C PHE A 346 9.14 9.37 17.19
N LEU A 347 9.57 10.62 17.39
CA LEU A 347 10.26 11.04 18.61
C LEU A 347 9.32 11.05 19.81
N LYS A 348 8.05 11.44 19.63
CA LYS A 348 7.02 11.38 20.68
C LYS A 348 6.78 9.93 21.14
N VAL A 349 6.85 8.96 20.22
CA VAL A 349 6.82 7.53 20.57
C VAL A 349 7.92 7.18 21.57
N GLU A 350 9.16 7.62 21.32
CA GLU A 350 10.29 7.35 22.21
C GLU A 350 10.23 8.09 23.54
N GLU A 351 9.59 9.26 23.56
CA GLU A 351 9.30 10.00 24.80
C GLU A 351 8.32 9.23 25.69
N LEU A 352 7.27 8.64 25.10
CA LEU A 352 6.24 7.88 25.83
C LEU A 352 6.71 6.46 26.18
N HIS A 353 7.43 5.80 25.28
CA HIS A 353 7.91 4.43 25.44
C HIS A 353 9.29 4.28 24.80
N PRO A 354 10.38 4.48 25.55
CA PRO A 354 11.74 4.28 25.05
C PRO A 354 11.97 2.85 24.55
N GLY A 355 12.49 2.72 23.33
CA GLY A 355 12.71 1.40 22.71
C GLY A 355 11.45 0.73 22.19
N PHE A 356 10.39 1.51 21.91
CA PHE A 356 9.06 1.04 21.52
C PHE A 356 9.08 -0.08 20.47
N SER A 357 9.75 0.15 19.33
CA SER A 357 9.87 -0.86 18.29
C SER A 357 11.05 -0.61 17.37
N LYS A 358 11.52 -1.67 16.71
CA LYS A 358 12.57 -1.56 15.70
C LYS A 358 12.11 -0.76 14.49
N SER A 359 10.84 -0.92 14.13
CA SER A 359 10.23 -0.18 13.04
C SER A 359 10.22 1.34 13.32
N ASN A 360 9.96 1.76 14.56
CA ASN A 360 10.06 3.16 14.95
C ASN A 360 11.47 3.74 14.68
N TYR A 361 12.51 3.03 15.12
CA TYR A 361 13.90 3.45 14.85
C TYR A 361 14.28 3.43 13.39
N LEU A 362 13.78 2.48 12.59
CA LEU A 362 13.94 2.51 11.14
C LEU A 362 13.35 3.79 10.53
N PHE A 363 12.14 4.17 10.95
CA PHE A 363 11.51 5.37 10.43
C PHE A 363 12.17 6.66 10.92
N LEU A 364 12.66 6.71 12.17
CA LEU A 364 13.51 7.82 12.64
C LEU A 364 14.74 7.97 11.74
N ALA A 365 15.45 6.87 11.46
CA ALA A 365 16.60 6.89 10.58
C ALA A 365 16.25 7.38 9.17
N LYS A 366 15.14 6.89 8.58
CA LYS A 366 14.65 7.36 7.26
C LYS A 366 14.35 8.85 7.25
N CYS A 367 13.67 9.37 8.27
CA CYS A 367 13.37 10.80 8.38
C CYS A 367 14.66 11.62 8.48
N TYR A 368 15.64 11.20 9.29
CA TYR A 368 16.92 11.90 9.38
C TYR A 368 17.72 11.88 8.09
N ILE A 369 17.68 10.78 7.32
CA ILE A 369 18.29 10.71 5.98
C ILE A 369 17.66 11.74 5.04
N ASP A 370 16.33 11.78 5.01
CA ASP A 370 15.58 12.71 4.18
C ASP A 370 15.81 14.18 4.55
N LEU A 371 16.16 14.45 5.81
CA LEU A 371 16.53 15.77 6.33
C LEU A 371 18.04 16.05 6.24
N GLU A 372 18.80 15.19 5.56
CA GLU A 372 20.26 15.30 5.39
C GLU A 372 21.06 15.31 6.72
N GLN A 373 20.48 14.74 7.79
CA GLN A 373 21.10 14.61 9.10
C GLN A 373 21.73 13.23 9.30
N THR A 374 22.82 12.97 8.59
CA THR A 374 23.48 11.65 8.52
C THR A 374 23.89 11.09 9.88
N ASP A 375 24.42 11.91 10.79
CA ASP A 375 24.87 11.44 12.11
C ASP A 375 23.72 10.88 12.96
N ASN A 376 22.57 11.57 12.94
CA ASN A 376 21.36 11.10 13.61
C ASN A 376 20.81 9.83 12.95
N ALA A 377 20.83 9.75 11.62
CA ALA A 377 20.43 8.54 10.91
C ALA A 377 21.26 7.33 11.32
N VAL A 378 22.60 7.47 11.37
CA VAL A 378 23.51 6.41 11.80
C VAL A 378 23.25 6.02 13.27
N LYS A 379 23.03 7.00 14.15
CA LYS A 379 22.67 6.75 15.55
C LYS A 379 21.44 5.86 15.67
N PHE A 380 20.34 6.19 14.99
CA PHE A 380 19.10 5.42 15.07
C PHE A 380 19.19 4.06 14.38
N CYS A 381 19.96 3.93 13.29
CA CYS A 381 20.27 2.62 12.73
C CYS A 381 21.01 1.71 13.73
N ASN A 382 22.01 2.24 14.42
CA ASN A 382 22.75 1.47 15.43
C ASN A 382 21.84 1.06 16.60
N LEU A 383 20.98 1.97 17.08
CA LEU A 383 20.00 1.66 18.13
C LEU A 383 19.00 0.59 17.68
N ALA A 384 18.50 0.65 16.44
CA ALA A 384 17.60 -0.36 15.87
C ALA A 384 18.20 -1.77 15.88
N VAL A 385 19.50 -1.90 15.57
CA VAL A 385 20.18 -3.20 15.55
C VAL A 385 20.30 -3.81 16.95
N LEU A 386 20.31 -2.99 18.01
CA LEU A 386 20.40 -3.46 19.40
C LEU A 386 19.07 -3.98 19.94
N LEU A 387 17.94 -3.60 19.36
CA LEU A 387 16.62 -4.10 19.78
C LEU A 387 16.41 -5.57 19.36
N PRO A 388 15.67 -6.37 20.14
CA PRO A 388 15.29 -7.73 19.74
C PRO A 388 14.33 -7.73 18.53
N CYS A 389 14.30 -8.80 17.74
CA CYS A 389 13.27 -9.02 16.72
C CYS A 389 12.19 -9.91 17.32
N VAL A 390 11.00 -9.36 17.56
CA VAL A 390 9.88 -10.10 18.15
C VAL A 390 8.80 -10.38 17.10
N THR A 391 8.51 -9.38 16.26
CA THR A 391 7.47 -9.49 15.23
C THR A 391 8.04 -9.70 13.82
N GLN A 392 7.17 -10.04 12.88
CA GLN A 392 7.52 -10.03 11.46
C GLN A 392 7.91 -8.62 10.98
N GLU A 393 7.22 -7.58 11.47
CA GLU A 393 7.57 -6.18 11.17
C GLU A 393 8.99 -5.84 11.66
N ASP A 394 9.39 -6.31 12.85
CA ASP A 394 10.76 -6.13 13.33
C ASP A 394 11.79 -6.84 12.43
N THR A 395 11.46 -8.03 11.94
CA THR A 395 12.34 -8.80 11.06
C THR A 395 12.55 -8.06 9.73
N ASP A 396 11.48 -7.52 9.15
CA ASP A 396 11.56 -6.71 7.95
C ASP A 396 12.27 -5.38 8.19
N ALA A 397 12.00 -4.73 9.34
CA ALA A 397 12.70 -3.52 9.74
C ALA A 397 14.21 -3.76 9.89
N GLN A 398 14.62 -4.89 10.48
CA GLN A 398 16.03 -5.25 10.63
C GLN A 398 16.73 -5.41 9.29
N ARG A 399 16.04 -6.00 8.30
CA ARG A 399 16.57 -6.15 6.94
C ARG A 399 16.80 -4.78 6.31
N GLU A 400 15.85 -3.87 6.45
CA GLU A 400 15.94 -2.52 5.90
C GLU A 400 17.00 -1.65 6.62
N VAL A 401 17.08 -1.72 7.95
CA VAL A 401 18.13 -1.03 8.72
C VAL A 401 19.52 -1.46 8.28
N LYS A 402 19.75 -2.76 8.06
CA LYS A 402 21.04 -3.27 7.57
C LYS A 402 21.38 -2.72 6.18
N LYS A 403 20.41 -2.65 5.27
CA LYS A 403 20.58 -2.04 3.94
C LYS A 403 20.98 -0.57 4.06
N ILE A 404 20.23 0.22 4.82
CA ILE A 404 20.50 1.65 5.03
C ILE A 404 21.88 1.85 5.65
N THR A 405 22.22 1.08 6.69
CA THR A 405 23.53 1.16 7.36
C THR A 405 24.69 0.91 6.39
N SER A 406 24.52 -0.04 5.44
CA SER A 406 25.54 -0.31 4.42
C SER A 406 25.70 0.85 3.43
N SER A 407 24.60 1.54 3.10
CA SER A 407 24.61 2.70 2.20
C SER A 407 25.20 3.95 2.85
N LEU A 408 25.02 4.14 4.16
CA LEU A 408 25.55 5.30 4.89
C LEU A 408 27.06 5.19 5.20
N LYS A 409 27.64 3.99 5.17
CA LYS A 409 29.07 3.76 5.38
C LYS A 409 29.93 3.91 4.11
N ARG A 410 29.29 4.14 2.96
CA ARG A 410 29.93 4.26 1.64
C ARG A 410 29.94 5.72 1.21
#